data_AF-C0GIC7-F1
#
_entry.id   AF-C0GIC7-F1
#
_cell.length_a   1.000
_cell.length_b   1.000
_cell.length_c   1.000
_cell.angle_alpha   90.00
_cell.angle_beta   90.00
_cell.angle_gamma   90.00
#
_symmetry.space_group_name_H-M   'P 1'
#
loop_
_entity.id
_entity.type
_entity.pdbx_description
1 polymer ?
#
loop_
_entity_poly.entity_id
_entity_poly.type
_entity_poly.pdbx_seq_one_letter_code
_entity_poly.pdbx_strand_id
1 'polypeptide(L)'
;MKKHASLLIIPSIIVNIVLGVFAIYNLTGNSFEIETLSHVKEAGIYGPSGLQVIEGDFTIESADVKLQNTVVTGNLYLTEGIGDGAVELNNVVVQGSTLVKGGGQNSIKLENVTLNELEVNREDGKVRVSLIGNTQVEKVILGGESILDVTELSEEGFLTEVYIQTASDVALAGDFKNIVVAQNSAQVQFLTGKADKLSTTPQARDAAIDLGDKVEIGLLEPGAPLKLTGEGLVKEMKVSAPGLVKVAVSIESLIASGRGIFIELVGGSIESFLVEESEGTVMIHLAEGTEVGSLELNGAAGITGKGEIKDARINAAGTTIEQTPGKVALAKDIKAEVGGKELPEKVEEKPPAPRQPSTPSTPSTPTVTLGSISNMSMGVGRTGTRDLSVSPGDANISVSSSNSNVASVSLSGNKITVTGNAAGSATITVTARKSGYNDRTRTFTVTVNQVRSFETGDERLSPGNTVVVVTLWHSDPQNYEVVVGSTPLRYLSDEKAFFGEVPDADASAGNVRVNRR
;
A
#
# COMPACT_ATOMS: atom_id res chain seq x y z
N MET A 1 -20.89 5.40 50.97
CA MET A 1 -21.67 5.55 49.72
C MET A 1 -21.50 6.98 49.21
N LYS A 2 -20.76 7.15 48.10
CA LYS A 2 -21.03 8.05 46.97
C LYS A 2 -19.75 8.09 46.13
N LYS A 3 -19.75 7.30 45.05
CA LYS A 3 -18.84 7.46 43.91
C LYS A 3 -19.25 8.75 43.21
N HIS A 4 -18.32 9.67 43.01
CA HIS A 4 -18.42 10.62 41.91
C HIS A 4 -17.30 10.28 40.93
N ALA A 5 -17.71 9.78 39.78
CA ALA A 5 -16.86 9.53 38.64
C ALA A 5 -16.36 10.90 38.14
N SER A 6 -15.04 11.08 38.12
CA SER A 6 -14.42 12.13 37.31
C SER A 6 -14.54 11.68 35.85
N LEU A 7 -15.55 12.21 35.18
CA LEU A 7 -15.65 12.18 33.73
C LEU A 7 -14.57 13.15 33.20
N LEU A 8 -13.44 12.58 32.78
CA LEU A 8 -12.38 13.30 32.08
C LEU A 8 -12.91 13.61 30.67
N ILE A 9 -13.57 14.76 30.53
CA ILE A 9 -13.78 15.39 29.22
C ILE A 9 -12.50 16.19 28.98
N ILE A 10 -11.66 15.72 28.05
CA ILE A 10 -10.52 16.50 27.54
C ILE A 10 -11.11 17.34 26.39
N PRO A 11 -11.39 18.65 26.56
CA PRO A 11 -11.65 19.48 25.40
C PRO A 11 -10.35 19.60 24.60
N SER A 12 -10.45 19.32 23.31
CA SER A 12 -9.40 19.46 22.29
C SER A 12 -8.50 20.69 22.53
N ILE A 13 -7.18 20.47 22.51
CA ILE A 13 -6.14 21.50 22.72
C ILE A 13 -6.22 22.60 21.65
N ILE A 14 -6.76 22.27 20.47
CA ILE A 14 -6.82 23.14 19.29
C ILE A 14 -7.75 24.33 19.53
N VAL A 15 -8.92 24.12 20.15
CA VAL A 15 -9.92 25.17 20.38
C VAL A 15 -9.46 26.20 21.42
N ASN A 16 -8.66 25.76 22.41
CA ASN A 16 -8.18 26.63 23.49
C ASN A 16 -7.11 27.63 23.02
N ILE A 17 -6.34 27.33 21.98
CA ILE A 17 -5.33 28.26 21.43
C ILE A 17 -6.01 29.39 20.64
N VAL A 18 -7.06 29.08 19.87
CA VAL A 18 -7.85 30.10 19.14
C VAL A 18 -8.55 31.06 20.11
N LEU A 19 -9.05 30.58 21.25
CA LEU A 19 -9.58 31.42 22.32
C LEU A 19 -8.51 32.34 22.95
N GLY A 20 -7.26 31.90 23.03
CA GLY A 20 -6.13 32.72 23.52
C GLY A 20 -5.80 33.89 22.58
N VAL A 21 -5.78 33.64 21.27
CA VAL A 21 -5.61 34.69 20.25
C VAL A 21 -6.81 35.64 20.23
N PHE A 22 -8.03 35.11 20.40
CA PHE A 22 -9.26 35.89 20.53
C PHE A 22 -9.25 36.84 21.74
N ALA A 23 -8.73 36.40 22.89
CA ALA A 23 -8.58 37.24 24.07
C ALA A 23 -7.52 38.35 23.89
N ILE A 24 -6.44 38.09 23.15
CA ILE A 24 -5.38 39.06 22.88
C ILE A 24 -5.82 40.10 21.82
N TYR A 25 -6.57 39.70 20.79
CA TYR A 25 -7.05 40.62 19.74
C TYR A 25 -8.14 41.59 20.25
N ASN A 26 -8.94 41.20 21.25
CA ASN A 26 -9.89 42.09 21.92
C ASN A 26 -9.21 43.19 22.78
N LEU A 27 -7.97 42.96 23.23
CA LEU A 27 -7.20 43.94 24.02
C LEU A 27 -6.63 45.08 23.16
N THR A 28 -6.60 44.94 21.83
CA THR A 28 -6.07 45.96 20.90
C THR A 28 -7.13 46.90 20.30
N GLY A 29 -8.40 46.77 20.71
CA GLY A 29 -9.46 47.74 20.37
C GLY A 29 -10.20 47.50 19.05
N ASN A 30 -10.02 46.34 18.42
CA ASN A 30 -10.80 45.95 17.22
C ASN A 30 -12.17 45.37 17.64
N SER A 31 -13.26 45.83 17.00
CA SER A 31 -14.62 45.33 17.21
C SER A 31 -14.94 44.17 16.28
N PHE A 32 -15.50 43.08 16.80
CA PHE A 32 -16.07 41.99 16.00
C PHE A 32 -17.42 42.42 15.42
N GLU A 33 -17.62 42.22 14.11
CA GLU A 33 -18.96 42.22 13.53
C GLU A 33 -19.62 40.87 13.86
N ILE A 34 -20.63 40.91 14.74
CA ILE A 34 -21.50 39.76 15.01
C ILE A 34 -22.69 39.91 14.06
N GLU A 35 -22.78 39.03 13.07
CA GLU A 35 -23.94 38.97 12.17
C GLU A 35 -24.84 37.79 12.53
N THR A 36 -26.14 37.97 12.31
CA THR A 36 -27.17 36.92 12.43
C THR A 36 -27.26 36.07 11.16
N LEU A 37 -26.14 35.87 10.47
CA LEU A 37 -26.07 35.04 9.28
C LEU A 37 -25.97 33.57 9.74
N SER A 38 -27.10 32.88 9.82
CA SER A 38 -27.14 31.43 10.12
C SER A 38 -27.15 30.57 8.87
N HIS A 39 -27.32 31.17 7.69
CA HIS A 39 -27.62 30.44 6.47
C HIS A 39 -27.23 31.18 5.17
N VAL A 40 -26.53 30.48 4.27
CA VAL A 40 -26.23 30.88 2.88
C VAL A 40 -27.03 30.06 1.87
N LYS A 41 -27.76 30.71 0.96
CA LYS A 41 -28.60 30.09 -0.08
C LYS A 41 -28.25 30.48 -1.51
N GLU A 42 -27.27 31.35 -1.68
CA GLU A 42 -26.83 31.85 -2.98
C GLU A 42 -25.31 31.68 -3.08
N ALA A 43 -24.81 31.54 -4.31
CA ALA A 43 -23.39 31.52 -4.58
C ALA A 43 -22.74 32.86 -4.19
N GLY A 44 -21.48 32.82 -3.77
CA GLY A 44 -20.75 34.04 -3.42
C GLY A 44 -19.64 33.86 -2.40
N ILE A 45 -19.00 34.97 -2.07
CA ILE A 45 -17.97 35.04 -1.03
C ILE A 45 -18.60 35.60 0.23
N TYR A 46 -18.50 34.84 1.32
CA TYR A 46 -19.01 35.15 2.64
C TYR A 46 -17.86 35.23 3.63
N GLY A 47 -17.96 36.15 4.59
CA GLY A 47 -16.90 36.46 5.53
C GLY A 47 -16.02 37.64 5.08
N PRO A 48 -15.61 38.51 6.02
CA PRO A 48 -14.88 39.73 5.70
C PRO A 48 -13.41 39.46 5.38
N SER A 49 -12.66 40.53 5.08
CA SER A 49 -11.19 40.47 5.02
C SER A 49 -10.54 40.38 6.40
N GLY A 50 -11.27 40.82 7.44
CA GLY A 50 -10.92 40.63 8.85
C GLY A 50 -11.56 39.36 9.42
N LEU A 51 -11.57 39.21 10.74
CA LEU A 51 -12.16 38.06 11.42
C LEU A 51 -13.64 38.32 11.75
N GLN A 52 -14.53 37.40 11.37
CA GLN A 52 -15.96 37.41 11.77
C GLN A 52 -16.26 36.25 12.71
N VAL A 53 -17.20 36.47 13.64
CA VAL A 53 -17.74 35.41 14.50
C VAL A 53 -19.21 35.21 14.15
N ILE A 54 -19.57 33.97 13.85
CA ILE A 54 -20.95 33.52 13.68
C ILE A 54 -21.34 32.74 14.94
N GLU A 55 -22.31 33.27 15.68
CA GLU A 55 -22.84 32.62 16.87
C GLU A 55 -23.81 31.50 16.50
N GLY A 56 -23.53 30.28 17.00
CA GLY A 56 -24.35 29.11 16.78
C GLY A 56 -24.02 28.40 15.46
N ASP A 57 -25.01 27.63 14.98
CA ASP A 57 -24.86 26.80 13.80
C ASP A 57 -24.90 27.63 12.51
N PHE A 58 -24.13 27.21 11.51
CA PHE A 58 -24.06 27.84 10.19
C PHE A 58 -24.37 26.83 9.07
N THR A 59 -25.18 27.23 8.09
CA THR A 59 -25.64 26.35 7.01
C THR A 59 -25.31 26.91 5.62
N ILE A 60 -24.76 26.08 4.74
CA ILE A 60 -24.51 26.38 3.32
C ILE A 60 -25.41 25.45 2.48
N GLU A 61 -26.39 26.01 1.74
CA GLU A 61 -27.27 25.27 0.82
C GLU A 61 -26.93 25.46 -0.66
N SER A 62 -26.05 26.40 -1.03
CA SER A 62 -25.75 26.68 -2.43
C SER A 62 -24.35 26.24 -2.82
N ALA A 63 -24.24 25.78 -4.07
CA ALA A 63 -22.96 25.67 -4.77
C ALA A 63 -22.26 27.04 -4.91
N ASP A 64 -20.96 26.97 -5.19
CA ASP A 64 -20.07 28.10 -5.49
C ASP A 64 -19.99 29.12 -4.34
N VAL A 65 -20.02 28.60 -3.12
CA VAL A 65 -19.86 29.38 -1.88
C VAL A 65 -18.41 29.30 -1.42
N LYS A 66 -17.82 30.47 -1.16
CA LYS A 66 -16.56 30.60 -0.42
C LYS A 66 -16.83 31.24 0.94
N LEU A 67 -16.54 30.54 2.02
CA LEU A 67 -16.55 31.11 3.37
C LEU A 67 -15.11 31.39 3.79
N GLN A 68 -14.82 32.59 4.28
CA GLN A 68 -13.47 32.97 4.68
C GLN A 68 -13.38 33.72 6.00
N ASN A 69 -12.23 33.60 6.68
CA ASN A 69 -11.89 34.37 7.88
C ASN A 69 -12.98 34.39 8.96
N THR A 70 -13.57 33.22 9.23
CA THR A 70 -14.77 33.11 10.06
C THR A 70 -14.58 32.10 11.20
N VAL A 71 -15.10 32.41 12.38
CA VAL A 71 -15.26 31.47 13.49
C VAL A 71 -16.74 31.14 13.66
N VAL A 72 -17.10 29.88 13.48
CA VAL A 72 -18.44 29.34 13.75
C VAL A 72 -18.43 28.70 15.15
N THR A 73 -19.23 29.23 16.08
CA THR A 73 -19.23 28.71 17.47
C THR A 73 -20.07 27.44 17.64
N GLY A 74 -20.97 27.15 16.69
CA GLY A 74 -21.72 25.90 16.60
C GLY A 74 -21.20 24.96 15.51
N ASN A 75 -22.11 24.19 14.92
CA ASN A 75 -21.85 23.27 13.83
C ASN A 75 -21.87 23.97 12.47
N LEU A 76 -21.18 23.39 11.49
CA LEU A 76 -21.23 23.82 10.09
C LEU A 76 -21.89 22.74 9.24
N TYR A 77 -22.94 23.10 8.49
CA TYR A 77 -23.68 22.19 7.63
C TYR A 77 -23.49 22.56 6.15
N LEU A 78 -22.87 21.69 5.38
CA LEU A 78 -22.84 21.74 3.91
C LEU A 78 -23.92 20.78 3.41
N THR A 79 -25.07 21.31 3.00
CA THR A 79 -26.28 20.51 2.78
C THR A 79 -26.36 19.91 1.38
N GLU A 80 -27.36 19.04 1.18
CA GLU A 80 -27.67 18.43 -0.12
C GLU A 80 -28.01 19.45 -1.22
N GLY A 81 -28.43 20.67 -0.87
CA GLY A 81 -28.73 21.75 -1.82
C GLY A 81 -27.54 22.15 -2.70
N ILE A 82 -26.31 21.88 -2.24
CA ILE A 82 -25.07 22.10 -3.01
C ILE A 82 -25.03 21.21 -4.26
N GLY A 83 -25.68 20.04 -4.24
CA GLY A 83 -25.62 19.05 -5.32
C GLY A 83 -24.17 18.63 -5.61
N ASP A 84 -23.77 18.67 -6.87
CA ASP A 84 -22.39 18.38 -7.31
C ASP A 84 -21.47 19.63 -7.31
N GLY A 85 -21.98 20.78 -6.88
CA GLY A 85 -21.27 22.05 -6.88
C GLY A 85 -20.13 22.14 -5.85
N ALA A 86 -19.38 23.24 -5.87
CA ALA A 86 -18.19 23.42 -5.02
C ALA A 86 -18.46 24.30 -3.78
N VAL A 87 -17.71 24.06 -2.70
CA VAL A 87 -17.62 24.94 -1.54
C VAL A 87 -16.16 25.05 -1.10
N GLU A 88 -15.71 26.28 -0.85
CA GLU A 88 -14.37 26.58 -0.36
C GLU A 88 -14.45 27.20 1.04
N LEU A 89 -13.76 26.60 2.00
CA LEU A 89 -13.53 27.20 3.32
C LEU A 89 -12.07 27.63 3.40
N ASN A 90 -11.82 28.91 3.67
CA ASN A 90 -10.46 29.45 3.76
C ASN A 90 -10.26 30.22 5.07
N ASN A 91 -9.31 29.80 5.91
CA ASN A 91 -9.09 30.42 7.23
C ASN A 91 -10.36 30.43 8.09
N VAL A 92 -10.99 29.27 8.22
CA VAL A 92 -12.25 29.07 8.98
C VAL A 92 -11.99 28.20 10.20
N VAL A 93 -12.62 28.52 11.32
CA VAL A 93 -12.63 27.69 12.54
C VAL A 93 -14.06 27.28 12.84
N VAL A 94 -14.30 25.99 13.07
CA VAL A 94 -15.60 25.47 13.52
C VAL A 94 -15.42 24.81 14.88
N GLN A 95 -16.11 25.32 15.90
CA GLN A 95 -16.00 24.80 17.26
C GLN A 95 -16.85 23.53 17.48
N GLY A 96 -17.94 23.38 16.73
CA GLY A 96 -18.73 22.16 16.65
C GLY A 96 -18.21 21.17 15.60
N SER A 97 -19.11 20.35 15.06
CA SER A 97 -18.83 19.43 13.96
C SER A 97 -19.13 20.09 12.60
N THR A 98 -18.37 19.72 11.58
CA THR A 98 -18.70 20.05 10.18
C THR A 98 -19.31 18.83 9.50
N LEU A 99 -20.49 18.98 8.91
CA LEU A 99 -21.23 17.89 8.25
C LEU A 99 -21.39 18.20 6.76
N VAL A 100 -20.85 17.32 5.92
CA VAL A 100 -20.84 17.43 4.46
C VAL A 100 -21.81 16.43 3.84
N LYS A 101 -22.92 16.93 3.31
CA LYS A 101 -23.97 16.18 2.60
C LYS A 101 -24.11 16.55 1.12
N GLY A 102 -23.42 17.59 0.68
CA GLY A 102 -23.37 18.03 -0.71
C GLY A 102 -21.94 18.29 -1.17
N GLY A 103 -21.72 18.23 -2.49
CA GLY A 103 -20.43 18.35 -3.15
C GLY A 103 -20.21 17.25 -4.20
N GLY A 104 -19.64 17.61 -5.35
CA GLY A 104 -19.19 16.66 -6.37
C GLY A 104 -17.75 16.16 -6.18
N GLN A 105 -17.18 15.54 -7.21
CA GLN A 105 -15.86 14.91 -7.16
C GLN A 105 -14.67 15.89 -7.15
N ASN A 106 -14.89 17.20 -7.18
CA ASN A 106 -13.83 18.23 -7.13
C ASN A 106 -14.25 19.45 -6.29
N SER A 107 -15.09 19.24 -5.27
CA SER A 107 -15.97 20.29 -4.77
C SER A 107 -15.56 20.92 -3.44
N ILE A 108 -15.17 20.15 -2.43
CA ILE A 108 -15.01 20.67 -1.07
C ILE A 108 -13.54 20.91 -0.79
N LYS A 109 -13.15 22.19 -0.70
CA LYS A 109 -11.78 22.60 -0.39
C LYS A 109 -11.72 23.24 0.98
N LEU A 110 -10.89 22.69 1.86
CA LEU A 110 -10.68 23.16 3.22
C LEU A 110 -9.24 23.64 3.34
N GLU A 111 -9.03 24.95 3.27
CA GLU A 111 -7.71 25.58 3.26
C GLU A 111 -7.48 26.40 4.54
N ASN A 112 -6.41 26.08 5.27
CA ASN A 112 -6.10 26.70 6.57
C ASN A 112 -7.29 26.65 7.55
N VAL A 113 -8.05 25.55 7.55
CA VAL A 113 -9.24 25.38 8.38
C VAL A 113 -8.89 24.63 9.67
N THR A 114 -9.57 24.96 10.76
CA THR A 114 -9.45 24.24 12.03
C THR A 114 -10.79 23.59 12.40
N LEU A 115 -10.84 22.25 12.39
CA LEU A 115 -12.03 21.45 12.69
C LEU A 115 -11.75 20.44 13.80
N ASN A 116 -12.70 20.26 14.71
CA ASN A 116 -12.67 19.13 15.64
C ASN A 116 -13.08 17.83 14.93
N GLU A 117 -14.27 17.84 14.32
CA GLU A 117 -14.81 16.70 13.59
C GLU A 117 -15.35 17.13 12.23
N LEU A 118 -15.03 16.33 11.22
CA LEU A 118 -15.57 16.43 9.87
C LEU A 118 -16.26 15.12 9.50
N GLU A 119 -17.56 15.15 9.26
CA GLU A 119 -18.32 14.01 8.75
C GLU A 119 -18.69 14.23 7.28
N VAL A 120 -18.34 13.29 6.42
CA VAL A 120 -18.68 13.28 4.99
C VAL A 120 -19.67 12.15 4.76
N ASN A 121 -20.93 12.51 4.52
CA ASN A 121 -22.03 11.57 4.41
C ASN A 121 -23.08 12.09 3.42
N ARG A 122 -22.79 11.88 2.13
CA ARG A 122 -23.70 12.14 1.02
C ARG A 122 -24.30 10.82 0.56
N GLU A 123 -25.62 10.72 0.56
CA GLU A 123 -26.34 9.48 0.24
C GLU A 123 -26.41 9.20 -1.28
N ASP A 124 -26.45 10.27 -2.10
CA ASP A 124 -26.77 10.23 -3.52
C ASP A 124 -25.58 10.55 -4.45
N GLY A 125 -24.36 10.59 -3.93
CA GLY A 125 -23.19 10.89 -4.76
C GLY A 125 -21.85 10.88 -4.04
N LYS A 126 -20.78 10.87 -4.85
CA LYS A 126 -19.39 10.87 -4.40
C LYS A 126 -18.89 12.29 -4.13
N VAL A 127 -18.39 12.53 -2.92
CA VAL A 127 -17.80 13.81 -2.53
C VAL A 127 -16.28 13.73 -2.48
N ARG A 128 -15.58 14.68 -3.10
CA ARG A 128 -14.15 14.91 -2.83
C ARG A 128 -13.98 16.02 -1.81
N VAL A 129 -13.25 15.73 -0.74
CA VAL A 129 -12.79 16.71 0.24
C VAL A 129 -11.27 16.80 0.19
N SER A 130 -10.76 18.01 -0.04
CA SER A 130 -9.33 18.32 -0.04
C SER A 130 -8.97 19.14 1.21
N LEU A 131 -8.03 18.64 2.01
CA LEU A 131 -7.44 19.38 3.13
C LEU A 131 -6.12 20.01 2.66
N ILE A 132 -6.01 21.32 2.77
CA ILE A 132 -4.97 22.12 2.11
C ILE A 132 -4.30 23.05 3.12
N GLY A 133 -2.98 23.24 2.97
CA GLY A 133 -2.21 24.20 3.76
C GLY A 133 -2.14 23.80 5.24
N ASN A 134 -2.31 24.78 6.12
CA ASN A 134 -2.23 24.60 7.58
C ASN A 134 -3.53 24.04 8.18
N THR A 135 -4.28 23.26 7.41
CA THR A 135 -5.56 22.70 7.88
C THR A 135 -5.33 21.66 8.98
N GLN A 136 -6.10 21.76 10.05
CA GLN A 136 -6.01 20.91 11.24
C GLN A 136 -7.36 20.27 11.50
N VAL A 137 -7.41 18.94 11.45
CA VAL A 137 -8.63 18.16 11.70
C VAL A 137 -8.30 17.03 12.68
N GLU A 138 -9.00 16.96 13.82
CA GLU A 138 -8.77 15.85 14.75
C GLU A 138 -9.34 14.55 14.20
N LYS A 139 -10.59 14.58 13.74
CA LYS A 139 -11.30 13.38 13.32
C LYS A 139 -12.08 13.60 12.03
N VAL A 140 -11.92 12.68 11.08
CA VAL A 140 -12.76 12.58 9.88
C VAL A 140 -13.59 11.30 9.96
N ILE A 141 -14.89 11.39 9.67
CA ILE A 141 -15.79 10.24 9.51
C ILE A 141 -16.26 10.21 8.06
N LEU A 142 -16.01 9.10 7.37
CA LEU A 142 -16.46 8.86 6.01
C LEU A 142 -17.64 7.89 6.05
N GLY A 143 -18.85 8.45 5.98
CA GLY A 143 -20.14 7.72 6.01
C GLY A 143 -20.74 7.43 4.63
N GLY A 144 -20.29 8.13 3.58
CA GLY A 144 -20.72 7.92 2.20
C GLY A 144 -19.55 7.72 1.22
N GLU A 145 -19.89 7.53 -0.06
CA GLU A 145 -18.87 7.42 -1.12
C GLU A 145 -18.03 8.71 -1.19
N SER A 146 -16.71 8.58 -1.11
CA SER A 146 -15.87 9.77 -0.93
C SER A 146 -14.44 9.62 -1.43
N ILE A 147 -13.80 10.77 -1.68
CA ILE A 147 -12.36 10.91 -1.87
C ILE A 147 -11.85 11.87 -0.79
N LEU A 148 -10.98 11.40 0.09
CA LEU A 148 -10.28 12.24 1.05
C LEU A 148 -8.85 12.48 0.57
N ASP A 149 -8.56 13.73 0.22
CA ASP A 149 -7.28 14.14 -0.33
C ASP A 149 -6.57 15.09 0.64
N VAL A 150 -5.44 14.63 1.16
CA VAL A 150 -4.59 15.38 2.10
C VAL A 150 -3.19 15.59 1.52
N THR A 151 -3.04 15.49 0.20
CA THR A 151 -1.73 15.63 -0.48
C THR A 151 -1.17 17.05 -0.46
N GLU A 152 -2.01 18.05 -0.20
CA GLU A 152 -1.63 19.47 -0.17
C GLU A 152 -1.56 20.04 1.27
N LEU A 153 -1.52 19.18 2.30
CA LEU A 153 -1.25 19.62 3.68
C LEU A 153 0.20 20.10 3.82
N SER A 154 0.38 21.18 4.58
CA SER A 154 1.70 21.67 4.97
C SER A 154 2.27 20.87 6.15
N GLU A 155 3.52 21.16 6.54
CA GLU A 155 4.12 20.58 7.73
C GLU A 155 3.41 20.97 9.05
N GLU A 156 2.66 22.08 9.05
CA GLU A 156 1.88 22.54 10.21
C GLU A 156 0.44 22.01 10.21
N GLY A 157 -0.05 21.57 9.04
CA GLY A 157 -1.34 20.92 8.90
C GLY A 157 -1.30 19.48 9.41
N PHE A 158 -2.43 18.98 9.92
CA PHE A 158 -2.53 17.59 10.35
C PHE A 158 -3.95 17.05 10.29
N LEU A 159 -4.01 15.73 10.11
CA LEU A 159 -5.20 14.91 10.29
C LEU A 159 -4.87 13.77 11.26
N THR A 160 -5.52 13.72 12.41
CA THR A 160 -5.15 12.76 13.47
C THR A 160 -5.77 11.37 13.27
N GLU A 161 -7.06 11.30 12.92
CA GLU A 161 -7.77 10.03 12.77
C GLU A 161 -8.85 10.06 11.68
N VAL A 162 -8.92 8.99 10.89
CA VAL A 162 -9.94 8.78 9.86
C VAL A 162 -10.73 7.51 10.17
N TYR A 163 -12.05 7.63 10.26
CA TYR A 163 -12.97 6.51 10.42
C TYR A 163 -13.74 6.26 9.12
N ILE A 164 -13.61 5.06 8.57
CA ILE A 164 -14.40 4.61 7.42
C ILE A 164 -15.58 3.81 7.94
N GLN A 165 -16.77 4.40 7.85
CA GLN A 165 -18.03 3.86 8.38
C GLN A 165 -19.04 3.53 7.27
N THR A 166 -18.55 3.31 6.05
CA THR A 166 -19.37 3.05 4.86
C THR A 166 -18.93 1.79 4.12
N ALA A 167 -19.88 1.16 3.44
CA ALA A 167 -19.63 0.06 2.51
C ALA A 167 -19.39 0.56 1.08
N SER A 168 -19.71 1.83 0.80
CA SER A 168 -19.43 2.49 -0.46
C SER A 168 -17.93 2.72 -0.65
N ASP A 169 -17.53 3.00 -1.90
CA ASP A 169 -16.13 3.22 -2.24
C ASP A 169 -15.57 4.47 -1.54
N VAL A 170 -14.45 4.28 -0.85
CA VAL A 170 -13.66 5.37 -0.26
C VAL A 170 -12.27 5.37 -0.89
N ALA A 171 -11.87 6.52 -1.42
CA ALA A 171 -10.50 6.72 -1.90
C ALA A 171 -9.73 7.65 -0.95
N LEU A 172 -8.49 7.30 -0.65
CA LEU A 172 -7.58 8.06 0.20
C LEU A 172 -6.34 8.47 -0.59
N ALA A 173 -5.89 9.71 -0.46
CA ALA A 173 -4.65 10.20 -1.05
C ALA A 173 -3.91 11.13 -0.08
N GLY A 174 -2.62 10.86 0.14
CA GLY A 174 -1.74 11.64 1.01
C GLY A 174 -1.30 10.87 2.25
N ASP A 175 -0.76 11.61 3.23
CA ASP A 175 -0.17 11.04 4.43
C ASP A 175 -1.16 11.10 5.61
N PHE A 176 -1.39 9.97 6.24
CA PHE A 176 -2.34 9.77 7.33
C PHE A 176 -1.63 9.26 8.58
N LYS A 177 -2.10 9.70 9.74
CA LYS A 177 -1.60 9.15 11.01
C LYS A 177 -2.30 7.84 11.33
N ASN A 178 -3.63 7.87 11.52
CA ASN A 178 -4.41 6.69 11.85
C ASN A 178 -5.63 6.56 10.93
N ILE A 179 -5.79 5.40 10.31
CA ILE A 179 -6.97 5.01 9.54
C ILE A 179 -7.63 3.83 10.24
N VAL A 180 -8.93 3.95 10.52
CA VAL A 180 -9.75 2.93 11.17
C VAL A 180 -10.90 2.56 10.25
N VAL A 181 -10.87 1.35 9.70
CA VAL A 181 -11.97 0.78 8.92
C VAL A 181 -12.95 0.09 9.86
N ALA A 182 -14.17 0.59 9.95
CA ALA A 182 -15.14 0.15 10.96
C ALA A 182 -16.42 -0.49 10.39
N GLN A 183 -16.53 -0.59 9.06
CA GLN A 183 -17.75 -1.03 8.40
C GLN A 183 -17.60 -2.36 7.68
N ASN A 184 -18.64 -3.19 7.78
CA ASN A 184 -18.75 -4.46 7.05
C ASN A 184 -18.74 -4.21 5.54
N SER A 185 -17.95 -4.99 4.81
CA SER A 185 -17.78 -4.90 3.35
C SER A 185 -17.27 -3.54 2.85
N ALA A 186 -16.59 -2.76 3.72
CA ALA A 186 -15.94 -1.52 3.32
C ALA A 186 -15.01 -1.73 2.13
N GLN A 187 -15.08 -0.83 1.15
CA GLN A 187 -14.22 -0.81 -0.04
C GLN A 187 -13.31 0.41 0.05
N VAL A 188 -12.01 0.20 0.23
CA VAL A 188 -11.03 1.28 0.41
C VAL A 188 -9.96 1.20 -0.67
N GLN A 189 -9.74 2.30 -1.38
CA GLN A 189 -8.63 2.49 -2.30
C GLN A 189 -7.67 3.51 -1.71
N PHE A 190 -6.49 3.07 -1.26
CA PHE A 190 -5.45 3.98 -0.85
C PHE A 190 -4.56 4.25 -2.06
N LEU A 191 -4.67 5.44 -2.65
CA LEU A 191 -4.09 5.75 -3.95
C LEU A 191 -2.59 6.04 -3.89
N THR A 192 -2.15 6.85 -2.91
CA THR A 192 -0.76 7.29 -2.76
C THR A 192 -0.54 7.85 -1.36
N GLY A 193 0.71 7.80 -0.88
CA GLY A 193 1.11 8.40 0.40
C GLY A 193 1.35 7.34 1.48
N LYS A 194 1.27 7.73 2.74
CA LYS A 194 1.64 6.87 3.86
C LYS A 194 0.56 6.80 4.92
N ALA A 195 0.49 5.70 5.65
CA ALA A 195 -0.21 5.68 6.94
C ALA A 195 0.70 5.17 8.04
N ASP A 196 0.81 5.87 9.17
CA ASP A 196 1.54 5.33 10.33
C ASP A 196 0.83 4.05 10.83
N LYS A 197 -0.50 4.11 10.92
CA LYS A 197 -1.33 2.98 11.30
C LYS A 197 -2.60 2.87 10.45
N LEU A 198 -2.88 1.67 9.98
CA LEU A 198 -4.17 1.26 9.44
C LEU A 198 -4.69 0.09 10.29
N SER A 199 -5.93 0.17 10.76
CA SER A 199 -6.57 -0.95 11.45
C SER A 199 -7.98 -1.20 10.93
N THR A 200 -8.45 -2.43 11.12
CA THR A 200 -9.87 -2.76 10.94
C THR A 200 -10.48 -3.10 12.30
N THR A 201 -11.72 -2.69 12.54
CA THR A 201 -12.43 -3.09 13.77
C THR A 201 -13.03 -4.50 13.60
N PRO A 202 -13.46 -5.16 14.69
CA PRO A 202 -14.18 -6.43 14.59
C PRO A 202 -15.46 -6.40 13.75
N GLN A 203 -16.04 -5.21 13.53
CA GLN A 203 -17.24 -5.01 12.72
C GLN A 203 -16.93 -4.96 11.22
N ALA A 204 -15.69 -4.67 10.83
CA ALA A 204 -15.26 -4.50 9.44
C ALA A 204 -14.99 -5.84 8.74
N ARG A 205 -15.94 -6.77 8.83
CA ARG A 205 -15.84 -8.09 8.18
C ARG A 205 -15.92 -7.92 6.67
N ASP A 206 -15.19 -8.74 5.94
CA ASP A 206 -15.13 -8.73 4.47
C ASP A 206 -14.70 -7.36 3.89
N ALA A 207 -14.00 -6.55 4.69
CA ALA A 207 -13.40 -5.32 4.19
C ALA A 207 -12.37 -5.66 3.10
N ALA A 208 -12.34 -4.84 2.05
CA ALA A 208 -11.37 -4.91 0.98
C ALA A 208 -10.60 -3.59 0.94
N ILE A 209 -9.28 -3.67 1.01
CA ILE A 209 -8.37 -2.54 0.98
C ILE A 209 -7.38 -2.79 -0.15
N ASP A 210 -7.34 -1.86 -1.10
CA ASP A 210 -6.42 -1.87 -2.24
C ASP A 210 -5.37 -0.76 -2.06
N LEU A 211 -4.09 -1.12 -2.13
CA LEU A 211 -2.96 -0.22 -1.93
C LEU A 211 -2.28 0.10 -3.26
N GLY A 212 -2.25 1.38 -3.63
CA GLY A 212 -1.49 1.88 -4.78
C GLY A 212 0.01 1.59 -4.66
N ASP A 213 0.70 1.61 -5.80
CA ASP A 213 2.14 1.32 -5.94
C ASP A 213 3.07 2.25 -5.13
N LYS A 214 2.55 3.43 -4.73
CA LYS A 214 3.25 4.43 -3.91
C LYS A 214 2.73 4.52 -2.49
N VAL A 215 1.98 3.51 -2.03
CA VAL A 215 1.48 3.46 -0.66
C VAL A 215 2.44 2.70 0.25
N GLU A 216 2.70 3.29 1.42
CA GLU A 216 3.43 2.65 2.52
C GLU A 216 2.59 2.67 3.80
N ILE A 217 2.34 1.49 4.38
CA ILE A 217 1.69 1.36 5.69
C ILE A 217 2.74 0.99 6.73
N GLY A 218 2.87 1.80 7.78
CA GLY A 218 3.76 1.53 8.91
C GLY A 218 3.32 0.29 9.69
N LEU A 219 2.10 0.32 10.23
CA LEU A 219 1.50 -0.78 10.97
C LEU A 219 0.08 -1.08 10.47
N LEU A 220 -0.16 -2.32 10.06
CA LEU A 220 -1.47 -2.85 9.73
C LEU A 220 -1.97 -3.82 10.81
N GLU A 221 -3.12 -3.54 11.40
CA GLU A 221 -3.76 -4.39 12.41
C GLU A 221 -5.19 -4.79 11.98
N PRO A 222 -5.36 -5.94 11.30
CA PRO A 222 -6.69 -6.43 10.97
C PRO A 222 -7.41 -6.96 12.22
N GLY A 223 -8.53 -6.33 12.59
CA GLY A 223 -9.42 -6.76 13.66
C GLY A 223 -10.55 -7.70 13.22
N ALA A 224 -10.66 -7.96 11.91
CA ALA A 224 -11.66 -8.80 11.28
C ALA A 224 -11.10 -9.43 9.97
N PRO A 225 -11.81 -10.39 9.34
CA PRO A 225 -11.45 -10.88 8.02
C PRO A 225 -11.25 -9.74 7.02
N LEU A 226 -10.14 -9.78 6.29
CA LEU A 226 -9.67 -8.69 5.44
C LEU A 226 -9.15 -9.23 4.11
N LYS A 227 -9.46 -8.54 3.02
CA LYS A 227 -8.78 -8.68 1.73
C LYS A 227 -7.90 -7.47 1.50
N LEU A 228 -6.59 -7.70 1.39
CA LEU A 228 -5.59 -6.68 1.13
C LEU A 228 -4.94 -6.93 -0.24
N THR A 229 -5.06 -5.99 -1.16
CA THR A 229 -4.54 -6.10 -2.54
C THR A 229 -3.74 -4.87 -2.95
N GLY A 230 -3.14 -4.92 -4.13
CA GLY A 230 -2.41 -3.81 -4.74
C GLY A 230 -0.89 -4.04 -4.75
N GLU A 231 -0.15 -2.97 -4.98
CA GLU A 231 1.32 -3.00 -5.13
C GLU A 231 2.07 -2.27 -4.00
N GLY A 232 1.33 -1.67 -3.06
CA GLY A 232 1.88 -0.97 -1.91
C GLY A 232 2.67 -1.88 -0.95
N LEU A 233 3.42 -1.24 -0.06
CA LEU A 233 4.26 -1.90 0.95
C LEU A 233 3.62 -1.79 2.34
N VAL A 234 3.60 -2.91 3.08
CA VAL A 234 3.30 -2.90 4.51
C VAL A 234 4.59 -3.22 5.28
N LYS A 235 5.03 -2.31 6.14
CA LYS A 235 6.23 -2.51 6.97
C LYS A 235 5.97 -3.56 8.05
N GLU A 236 4.90 -3.40 8.82
CA GLU A 236 4.53 -4.35 9.85
C GLU A 236 3.04 -4.67 9.76
N MET A 237 2.70 -5.96 9.75
CA MET A 237 1.33 -6.45 9.82
C MET A 237 1.19 -7.37 11.03
N LYS A 238 0.24 -7.06 11.93
CA LYS A 238 -0.08 -7.89 13.10
C LYS A 238 -1.47 -8.48 12.96
N VAL A 239 -1.52 -9.78 12.79
CA VAL A 239 -2.77 -10.54 12.69
C VAL A 239 -3.02 -11.26 14.01
N SER A 240 -3.97 -10.74 14.79
CA SER A 240 -4.36 -11.36 16.05
C SER A 240 -5.85 -11.70 16.15
N ALA A 241 -6.67 -11.18 15.22
CA ALA A 241 -8.09 -11.48 15.17
C ALA A 241 -8.38 -12.78 14.41
N PRO A 242 -9.38 -13.58 14.85
CA PRO A 242 -9.78 -14.79 14.14
C PRO A 242 -10.40 -14.46 12.77
N GLY A 243 -10.23 -15.37 11.82
CA GLY A 243 -10.81 -15.28 10.49
C GLY A 243 -9.77 -15.37 9.36
N LEU A 244 -10.27 -15.19 8.14
CA LEU A 244 -9.47 -15.24 6.92
C LEU A 244 -8.91 -13.86 6.58
N VAL A 245 -7.60 -13.75 6.47
CA VAL A 245 -6.88 -12.59 5.97
C VAL A 245 -6.23 -12.97 4.64
N LYS A 246 -6.73 -12.42 3.54
CA LYS A 246 -6.17 -12.60 2.20
C LYS A 246 -5.23 -11.44 1.88
N VAL A 247 -4.03 -11.73 1.44
CA VAL A 247 -2.98 -10.74 1.21
C VAL A 247 -2.36 -10.94 -0.16
N ALA A 248 -2.28 -9.86 -0.94
CA ALA A 248 -1.67 -9.83 -2.26
C ALA A 248 -0.69 -8.65 -2.41
N VAL A 249 -0.04 -8.22 -1.32
CA VAL A 249 0.89 -7.09 -1.27
C VAL A 249 2.25 -7.53 -0.70
N SER A 250 3.27 -6.69 -0.80
CA SER A 250 4.57 -6.97 -0.17
C SER A 250 4.56 -6.57 1.31
N ILE A 251 5.16 -7.39 2.17
CA ILE A 251 5.22 -7.16 3.62
C ILE A 251 6.66 -7.32 4.12
N GLU A 252 7.19 -6.37 4.89
CA GLU A 252 8.51 -6.55 5.53
C GLU A 252 8.40 -7.50 6.73
N SER A 253 7.51 -7.22 7.67
CA SER A 253 7.28 -8.03 8.88
C SER A 253 5.82 -8.43 9.04
N LEU A 254 5.52 -9.72 8.94
CA LEU A 254 4.22 -10.28 9.29
C LEU A 254 4.32 -11.02 10.63
N ILE A 255 3.45 -10.67 11.56
CA ILE A 255 3.35 -11.31 12.88
C ILE A 255 1.93 -11.85 13.03
N ALA A 256 1.79 -13.13 13.36
CA ALA A 256 0.51 -13.76 13.63
C ALA A 256 0.49 -14.39 15.03
N SER A 257 -0.57 -14.12 15.79
CA SER A 257 -0.73 -14.65 17.14
C SER A 257 -2.18 -14.76 17.55
N GLY A 258 -2.65 -15.96 17.95
CA GLY A 258 -4.03 -16.15 18.39
C GLY A 258 -4.66 -17.46 17.94
N ARG A 259 -6.00 -17.51 17.93
CA ARG A 259 -6.78 -18.71 17.59
C ARG A 259 -7.63 -18.46 16.35
N GLY A 260 -7.80 -19.50 15.53
CA GLY A 260 -8.70 -19.45 14.37
C GLY A 260 -8.25 -18.47 13.29
N ILE A 261 -6.94 -18.25 13.17
CA ILE A 261 -6.34 -17.36 12.17
C ILE A 261 -6.04 -18.17 10.91
N PHE A 262 -6.51 -17.67 9.78
CA PHE A 262 -6.23 -18.20 8.46
C PHE A 262 -5.62 -17.08 7.62
N ILE A 263 -4.39 -17.26 7.15
CA ILE A 263 -3.72 -16.28 6.28
C ILE A 263 -3.54 -16.92 4.91
N GLU A 264 -4.03 -16.26 3.86
CA GLU A 264 -3.88 -16.68 2.48
C GLU A 264 -3.05 -15.64 1.73
N LEU A 265 -1.82 -16.01 1.36
CA LEU A 265 -0.93 -15.16 0.58
C LEU A 265 -1.05 -15.54 -0.89
N VAL A 266 -1.70 -14.71 -1.68
CA VAL A 266 -1.99 -14.96 -3.11
C VAL A 266 -0.95 -14.36 -4.06
N GLY A 267 0.07 -13.71 -3.51
CA GLY A 267 1.19 -13.10 -4.22
C GLY A 267 2.02 -12.22 -3.28
N GLY A 268 3.04 -11.55 -3.83
CA GLY A 268 3.93 -10.67 -3.07
C GLY A 268 5.05 -11.43 -2.35
N SER A 269 5.90 -10.67 -1.67
CA SER A 269 7.00 -11.21 -0.86
C SER A 269 6.85 -10.80 0.60
N ILE A 270 7.16 -11.73 1.52
CA ILE A 270 7.31 -11.46 2.94
C ILE A 270 8.78 -11.59 3.32
N GLU A 271 9.39 -10.55 3.89
CA GLU A 271 10.77 -10.65 4.35
C GLU A 271 10.89 -11.50 5.63
N SER A 272 10.08 -11.19 6.64
CA SER A 272 10.02 -11.93 7.91
C SER A 272 8.58 -12.26 8.28
N PHE A 273 8.31 -13.55 8.53
CA PHE A 273 7.04 -14.03 9.06
C PHE A 273 7.26 -14.74 10.39
N LEU A 274 6.76 -14.15 11.47
CA LEU A 274 6.74 -14.72 12.81
C LEU A 274 5.32 -15.21 13.16
N VAL A 275 5.20 -16.48 13.54
CA VAL A 275 4.05 -16.99 14.27
C VAL A 275 4.42 -17.07 15.74
N GLU A 276 3.83 -16.22 16.58
CA GLU A 276 4.09 -16.23 18.01
C GLU A 276 3.42 -17.43 18.71
N GLU A 277 3.93 -17.78 19.89
CA GLU A 277 3.30 -18.79 20.74
C GLU A 277 1.88 -18.34 21.11
N SER A 278 0.90 -19.20 20.86
CA SER A 278 -0.50 -18.93 21.18
C SER A 278 -1.25 -20.25 21.41
N GLU A 279 -2.42 -20.17 22.04
CA GLU A 279 -3.20 -21.36 22.39
C GLU A 279 -3.91 -22.03 21.19
N GLY A 280 -3.63 -21.62 19.95
CA GLY A 280 -4.24 -22.12 18.72
C GLY A 280 -3.21 -22.42 17.64
N THR A 281 -3.68 -23.02 16.55
CA THR A 281 -2.89 -23.22 15.34
C THR A 281 -3.20 -22.10 14.34
N VAL A 282 -2.16 -21.45 13.83
CA VAL A 282 -2.27 -20.50 12.71
C VAL A 282 -2.19 -21.29 11.41
N MET A 283 -3.19 -21.14 10.54
CA MET A 283 -3.21 -21.80 9.23
C MET A 283 -2.76 -20.81 8.16
N ILE A 284 -1.78 -21.21 7.36
CA ILE A 284 -1.14 -20.36 6.36
C ILE A 284 -1.19 -21.08 5.02
N HIS A 285 -1.71 -20.39 4.00
CA HIS A 285 -1.68 -20.85 2.62
C HIS A 285 -0.78 -19.93 1.79
N LEU A 286 0.24 -20.50 1.17
CA LEU A 286 1.17 -19.80 0.29
C LEU A 286 0.88 -20.19 -1.16
N ALA A 287 0.24 -19.31 -1.92
CA ALA A 287 0.00 -19.53 -3.34
C ALA A 287 1.32 -19.61 -4.13
N GLU A 288 1.25 -20.17 -5.34
CA GLU A 288 2.37 -20.21 -6.28
C GLU A 288 2.83 -18.78 -6.61
N GLY A 289 4.14 -18.51 -6.55
CA GLY A 289 4.72 -17.19 -6.76
C GLY A 289 4.86 -16.31 -5.51
N THR A 290 4.32 -16.74 -4.37
CA THR A 290 4.59 -16.09 -3.06
C THR A 290 5.97 -16.50 -2.56
N GLU A 291 6.75 -15.56 -2.04
CA GLU A 291 8.05 -15.82 -1.40
C GLU A 291 8.04 -15.40 0.08
N VAL A 292 8.50 -16.29 0.97
CA VAL A 292 8.79 -15.99 2.37
C VAL A 292 10.29 -16.09 2.62
N GLY A 293 10.90 -15.00 3.08
CA GLY A 293 12.32 -14.92 3.41
C GLY A 293 12.66 -15.75 4.64
N SER A 294 12.28 -15.25 5.82
CA SER A 294 12.46 -15.95 7.10
C SER A 294 11.10 -16.28 7.69
N LEU A 295 10.85 -17.56 7.96
CA LEU A 295 9.68 -18.04 8.67
C LEU A 295 10.11 -18.53 10.06
N GLU A 296 9.61 -17.92 11.12
CA GLU A 296 9.84 -18.36 12.49
C GLU A 296 8.53 -18.77 13.15
N LEU A 297 8.47 -20.02 13.63
CA LEU A 297 7.26 -20.65 14.15
C LEU A 297 7.45 -20.95 15.65
N ASN A 298 7.12 -19.96 16.48
CA ASN A 298 7.08 -20.09 17.94
C ASN A 298 5.74 -20.64 18.44
N GLY A 299 4.67 -20.47 17.67
CA GLY A 299 3.39 -21.17 17.85
C GLY A 299 3.18 -22.28 16.83
N ALA A 300 2.23 -23.18 17.12
CA ALA A 300 1.85 -24.23 16.19
C ALA A 300 1.27 -23.61 14.91
N ALA A 301 1.75 -24.04 13.75
CA ALA A 301 1.28 -23.54 12.47
C ALA A 301 1.13 -24.66 11.43
N GLY A 302 0.15 -24.53 10.55
CA GLY A 302 -0.02 -25.39 9.38
C GLY A 302 0.21 -24.58 8.11
N ILE A 303 1.27 -24.87 7.38
CA ILE A 303 1.65 -24.17 6.15
C ILE A 303 1.37 -25.08 4.96
N THR A 304 0.65 -24.55 3.98
CA THR A 304 0.22 -25.27 2.77
C THR A 304 0.51 -24.48 1.50
N GLY A 305 0.36 -25.12 0.34
CA GLY A 305 0.44 -24.47 -0.97
C GLY A 305 1.80 -24.65 -1.66
N LYS A 306 2.10 -23.77 -2.61
CA LYS A 306 3.27 -23.89 -3.50
C LYS A 306 4.27 -22.75 -3.40
N GLY A 307 4.01 -21.74 -2.58
CA GLY A 307 4.94 -20.63 -2.38
C GLY A 307 6.27 -21.09 -1.79
N GLU A 308 7.33 -20.31 -2.01
CA GLU A 308 8.68 -20.63 -1.58
C GLU A 308 8.95 -20.11 -0.17
N ILE A 309 9.66 -20.90 0.63
CA ILE A 309 10.15 -20.51 1.97
C ILE A 309 11.67 -20.67 1.96
N LYS A 310 12.42 -19.58 2.16
CA LYS A 310 13.89 -19.63 2.11
C LYS A 310 14.46 -20.24 3.39
N ASP A 311 14.19 -19.63 4.53
CA ASP A 311 14.65 -20.09 5.84
C ASP A 311 13.43 -20.35 6.75
N ALA A 312 13.34 -21.53 7.35
CA ALA A 312 12.30 -21.88 8.32
C ALA A 312 12.93 -22.28 9.66
N ARG A 313 12.53 -21.62 10.74
CA ARG A 313 12.86 -21.98 12.12
C ARG A 313 11.60 -22.46 12.82
N ILE A 314 11.62 -23.71 13.29
CA ILE A 314 10.49 -24.36 13.93
C ILE A 314 10.81 -24.56 15.40
N ASN A 315 10.12 -23.81 16.27
CA ASN A 315 10.26 -23.89 17.72
C ASN A 315 9.02 -24.53 18.38
N ALA A 316 7.88 -24.64 17.68
CA ALA A 316 6.64 -25.24 18.18
C ALA A 316 6.39 -26.65 17.66
N ALA A 317 5.97 -27.55 18.56
CA ALA A 317 5.51 -28.89 18.21
C ALA A 317 4.16 -28.88 17.48
N GLY A 318 3.90 -29.91 16.67
CA GLY A 318 2.64 -30.02 15.91
C GLY A 318 2.58 -29.11 14.69
N THR A 319 3.68 -28.44 14.37
CA THR A 319 3.82 -27.64 13.15
C THR A 319 3.92 -28.54 11.91
N THR A 320 3.22 -28.16 10.85
CA THR A 320 3.31 -28.81 9.54
C THR A 320 3.66 -27.80 8.45
N ILE A 321 4.55 -28.18 7.54
CA ILE A 321 4.92 -27.41 6.34
C ILE A 321 4.84 -28.36 5.15
N GLU A 322 3.90 -28.12 4.25
CA GLU A 322 3.70 -28.95 3.05
C GLU A 322 4.90 -28.86 2.10
N GLN A 323 5.47 -27.66 1.92
CA GLN A 323 6.63 -27.41 1.09
C GLN A 323 7.93 -27.87 1.79
N THR A 324 9.03 -27.93 1.03
CA THR A 324 10.39 -28.10 1.58
C THR A 324 11.10 -26.74 1.59
N PRO A 325 11.26 -26.08 2.74
CA PRO A 325 12.03 -24.84 2.83
C PRO A 325 13.48 -25.02 2.40
N GLY A 326 14.11 -23.95 1.91
CA GLY A 326 15.53 -23.97 1.51
C GLY A 326 16.47 -24.34 2.66
N LYS A 327 16.15 -23.90 3.87
CA LYS A 327 16.81 -24.31 5.11
C LYS A 327 15.79 -24.49 6.22
N VAL A 328 15.96 -25.54 7.02
CA VAL A 328 15.13 -25.82 8.19
C VAL A 328 16.01 -25.89 9.44
N ALA A 329 15.67 -25.11 10.46
CA ALA A 329 16.22 -25.21 11.80
C ALA A 329 15.12 -25.68 12.76
N LEU A 330 15.30 -26.84 13.38
CA LEU A 330 14.34 -27.41 14.33
C LEU A 330 14.88 -27.26 15.75
N ALA A 331 14.05 -26.74 16.66
CA ALA A 331 14.41 -26.67 18.07
C ALA A 331 14.56 -28.08 18.68
N LYS A 332 15.37 -28.17 19.73
CA LYS A 332 15.65 -29.45 20.40
C LYS A 332 14.35 -30.04 20.96
N ASP A 333 14.21 -31.36 20.84
CA ASP A 333 13.07 -32.14 21.37
C ASP A 333 11.70 -31.76 20.75
N ILE A 334 11.69 -30.98 19.66
CA ILE A 334 10.50 -30.66 18.88
C ILE A 334 10.34 -31.65 17.72
N LYS A 335 9.07 -31.95 17.42
CA LYS A 335 8.67 -32.72 16.24
C LYS A 335 7.82 -31.85 15.33
N ALA A 336 8.08 -31.92 14.02
CA ALA A 336 7.35 -31.19 13.00
C ALA A 336 7.30 -32.00 11.71
N GLU A 337 6.27 -31.81 10.89
CA GLU A 337 6.21 -32.39 9.55
C GLU A 337 6.65 -31.34 8.53
N VAL A 338 7.64 -31.66 7.70
CA VAL A 338 8.14 -30.77 6.65
C VAL A 338 8.33 -31.55 5.36
N GLY A 339 7.71 -31.11 4.25
CA GLY A 339 7.83 -31.78 2.96
C GLY A 339 7.31 -33.23 2.98
N GLY A 340 6.30 -33.52 3.81
CA GLY A 340 5.76 -34.87 4.00
C GLY A 340 6.64 -35.82 4.83
N LYS A 341 7.63 -35.28 5.57
CA LYS A 341 8.53 -36.05 6.45
C LYS A 341 8.46 -35.54 7.89
N GLU A 342 8.38 -36.44 8.86
CA GLU A 342 8.51 -36.09 10.29
C GLU A 342 9.98 -35.80 10.61
N LEU A 343 10.26 -34.61 11.13
CA LEU A 343 11.54 -34.19 11.67
C LEU A 343 11.52 -34.22 13.21
N PRO A 344 12.64 -34.59 13.87
CA PRO A 344 13.83 -35.18 13.25
C PRO A 344 13.50 -36.56 12.64
N GLU A 345 14.04 -36.86 11.45
CA GLU A 345 13.85 -38.18 10.83
C GLU A 345 14.30 -39.26 11.81
N LYS A 346 13.48 -40.30 12.00
CA LYS A 346 13.88 -41.48 12.79
C LYS A 346 15.14 -42.09 12.16
N VAL A 347 16.26 -41.94 12.85
CA VAL A 347 17.50 -42.62 12.47
C VAL A 347 17.32 -44.11 12.78
N GLU A 348 17.29 -44.97 11.75
CA GLU A 348 17.49 -46.41 11.94
C GLU A 348 18.94 -46.64 12.42
N GLU A 349 19.10 -47.17 13.63
CA GLU A 349 20.42 -47.49 14.19
C GLU A 349 21.10 -48.57 13.34
N LYS A 350 22.06 -48.16 12.50
CA LYS A 350 23.03 -49.07 11.90
C LYS A 350 24.11 -49.42 12.95
N PRO A 351 24.59 -50.68 13.06
CA PRO A 351 25.51 -51.10 14.13
C PRO A 351 26.78 -50.24 14.18
N PRO A 352 27.31 -49.95 15.38
CA PRO A 352 28.36 -48.95 15.54
C PRO A 352 29.69 -49.43 14.93
N ALA A 353 30.24 -48.60 14.05
CA ALA A 353 31.68 -48.63 13.75
C ALA A 353 32.47 -48.12 14.98
N PRO A 354 33.73 -48.56 15.18
CA PRO A 354 34.49 -48.25 16.39
C PRO A 354 34.60 -46.74 16.66
N ARG A 355 34.43 -46.36 17.93
CA ARG A 355 34.40 -44.98 18.41
C ARG A 355 35.68 -44.23 18.02
N GLN A 356 35.51 -43.14 17.30
CA GLN A 356 36.50 -42.07 17.20
C GLN A 356 36.14 -40.98 18.24
N PRO A 357 37.11 -40.37 18.95
CA PRO A 357 36.85 -39.41 20.02
C PRO A 357 36.02 -38.21 19.52
N SER A 358 35.09 -37.76 20.37
CA SER A 358 34.29 -36.54 20.16
C SER A 358 35.19 -35.33 19.97
N THR A 359 35.13 -34.71 18.79
CA THR A 359 35.71 -33.40 18.53
C THR A 359 34.87 -32.30 19.20
N PRO A 360 35.49 -31.22 19.70
CA PRO A 360 34.78 -30.06 20.23
C PRO A 360 33.82 -29.48 19.20
N SER A 361 32.68 -28.94 19.64
CA SER A 361 31.75 -28.18 18.81
C SER A 361 32.51 -27.09 18.04
N THR A 362 32.59 -27.24 16.73
CA THR A 362 33.27 -26.30 15.85
C THR A 362 32.50 -24.98 15.85
N PRO A 363 33.16 -23.82 16.04
CA PRO A 363 32.49 -22.53 15.95
C PRO A 363 31.82 -22.38 14.58
N SER A 364 30.56 -21.92 14.57
CA SER A 364 29.79 -21.71 13.34
C SER A 364 30.54 -20.75 12.42
N THR A 365 30.85 -21.20 11.21
CA THR A 365 31.47 -20.38 10.17
C THR A 365 30.55 -19.18 9.85
N PRO A 366 31.03 -17.93 9.91
CA PRO A 366 30.22 -16.75 9.58
C PRO A 366 29.74 -16.81 8.12
N THR A 367 28.66 -16.14 7.76
CA THR A 367 28.09 -16.18 6.39
C THR A 367 28.27 -14.83 5.71
N VAL A 368 28.61 -14.82 4.42
CA VAL A 368 28.63 -13.58 3.63
C VAL A 368 27.20 -13.04 3.55
N THR A 369 27.02 -11.75 3.79
CA THR A 369 25.74 -11.07 3.58
C THR A 369 25.72 -10.45 2.19
N LEU A 370 24.58 -10.57 1.53
CA LEU A 370 24.27 -9.95 0.24
C LEU A 370 22.90 -9.31 0.43
N GLY A 371 22.76 -8.00 0.21
CA GLY A 371 21.50 -7.25 0.31
C GLY A 371 20.49 -7.67 -0.76
N SER A 372 19.22 -7.28 -0.60
CA SER A 372 18.17 -7.57 -1.58
C SER A 372 18.46 -6.96 -2.94
N ILE A 373 18.03 -7.66 -3.98
CA ILE A 373 18.15 -7.22 -5.37
C ILE A 373 16.77 -7.38 -5.98
N SER A 374 16.09 -6.26 -6.23
CA SER A 374 14.75 -6.26 -6.81
C SER A 374 14.79 -6.72 -8.28
N ASN A 375 13.67 -7.26 -8.77
CA ASN A 375 13.47 -7.53 -10.19
C ASN A 375 13.66 -6.24 -11.03
N MET A 376 14.04 -6.42 -12.29
CA MET A 376 14.29 -5.31 -13.22
C MET A 376 13.41 -5.48 -14.45
N SER A 377 12.67 -4.43 -14.81
CA SER A 377 11.94 -4.34 -16.07
C SER A 377 12.60 -3.29 -16.94
N MET A 378 12.86 -3.61 -18.21
CA MET A 378 13.52 -2.69 -19.15
C MET A 378 13.12 -2.95 -20.60
N GLY A 379 13.37 -1.96 -21.46
CA GLY A 379 13.21 -2.11 -22.91
C GLY A 379 14.37 -2.84 -23.57
N VAL A 380 14.14 -3.46 -24.73
CA VAL A 380 15.23 -3.98 -25.57
C VAL A 380 16.24 -2.87 -25.89
N GLY A 381 17.53 -3.19 -25.78
CA GLY A 381 18.65 -2.27 -25.97
C GLY A 381 18.92 -1.32 -24.80
N ARG A 382 18.15 -1.41 -23.69
CA ARG A 382 18.37 -0.56 -22.52
C ARG A 382 19.28 -1.22 -21.50
N THR A 383 19.95 -0.38 -20.73
CA THR A 383 20.86 -0.79 -19.66
C THR A 383 20.36 -0.21 -18.34
N GLY A 384 20.44 -1.02 -17.28
CA GLY A 384 20.16 -0.62 -15.91
C GLY A 384 21.32 -1.02 -15.00
N THR A 385 21.52 -0.30 -13.92
CA THR A 385 22.58 -0.60 -12.95
C THR A 385 22.01 -0.77 -11.55
N ARG A 386 22.62 -1.63 -10.74
CA ARG A 386 22.32 -1.78 -9.31
C ARG A 386 23.61 -1.91 -8.51
N ASP A 387 23.64 -1.24 -7.37
CA ASP A 387 24.72 -1.41 -6.39
C ASP A 387 24.39 -2.57 -5.46
N LEU A 388 25.36 -3.46 -5.25
CA LEU A 388 25.27 -4.60 -4.35
C LEU A 388 25.77 -4.21 -2.97
N SER A 389 24.96 -4.46 -1.95
CA SER A 389 25.40 -4.38 -0.56
C SER A 389 25.94 -5.73 -0.12
N VAL A 390 27.27 -5.85 0.04
CA VAL A 390 27.93 -7.11 0.41
C VAL A 390 28.79 -6.89 1.65
N SER A 391 28.65 -7.74 2.66
CA SER A 391 29.52 -7.73 3.84
C SER A 391 29.98 -9.14 4.22
N PRO A 392 31.27 -9.35 4.52
CA PRO A 392 32.33 -8.33 4.55
C PRO A 392 32.69 -7.83 3.12
N GLY A 393 33.09 -6.56 3.02
CA GLY A 393 33.21 -5.86 1.73
C GLY A 393 34.31 -6.37 0.78
N ASP A 394 35.16 -7.27 1.24
CA ASP A 394 36.19 -7.98 0.48
C ASP A 394 35.75 -9.38 -0.01
N ALA A 395 34.46 -9.72 0.10
CA ALA A 395 33.92 -10.93 -0.50
C ALA A 395 34.01 -10.88 -2.05
N ASN A 396 34.36 -12.00 -2.66
CA ASN A 396 34.42 -12.14 -4.11
C ASN A 396 33.01 -12.34 -4.68
N ILE A 397 32.60 -11.45 -5.59
CA ILE A 397 31.27 -11.47 -6.19
C ILE A 397 31.37 -12.02 -7.62
N SER A 398 30.46 -12.93 -7.95
CA SER A 398 30.26 -13.46 -9.30
C SER A 398 28.81 -13.28 -9.73
N VAL A 399 28.60 -13.00 -11.02
CA VAL A 399 27.26 -12.82 -11.60
C VAL A 399 27.12 -13.68 -12.85
N SER A 400 25.92 -14.20 -13.08
CA SER A 400 25.60 -14.97 -14.29
C SER A 400 24.16 -14.71 -14.72
N SER A 401 23.90 -14.83 -16.02
CA SER A 401 22.56 -14.79 -16.58
C SER A 401 22.17 -16.18 -17.05
N SER A 402 20.95 -16.61 -16.71
CA SER A 402 20.35 -17.83 -17.26
C SER A 402 20.15 -17.77 -18.78
N ASN A 403 20.02 -16.56 -19.35
CA ASN A 403 19.92 -16.36 -20.80
C ASN A 403 20.51 -14.99 -21.20
N SER A 404 21.80 -14.99 -21.58
CA SER A 404 22.51 -13.78 -22.00
C SER A 404 22.01 -13.18 -23.33
N ASN A 405 21.29 -13.97 -24.15
CA ASN A 405 20.65 -13.46 -25.37
C ASN A 405 19.43 -12.59 -25.05
N VAL A 406 18.80 -12.78 -23.88
CA VAL A 406 17.68 -11.96 -23.40
C VAL A 406 18.21 -10.82 -22.52
N ALA A 407 18.97 -11.13 -21.48
CA ALA A 407 19.61 -10.11 -20.64
C ALA A 407 21.06 -10.50 -20.32
N SER A 408 22.01 -9.67 -20.72
CA SER A 408 23.42 -9.82 -20.34
C SER A 408 23.69 -9.04 -19.06
N VAL A 409 24.62 -9.55 -18.24
CA VAL A 409 25.04 -8.92 -16.99
C VAL A 409 26.56 -8.81 -16.95
N SER A 410 27.05 -7.68 -16.47
CA SER A 410 28.46 -7.47 -16.13
C SER A 410 28.58 -6.92 -14.71
N LEU A 411 29.74 -7.13 -14.10
CA LEU A 411 30.07 -6.70 -12.74
C LEU A 411 31.35 -5.88 -12.79
N SER A 412 31.33 -4.72 -12.14
CA SER A 412 32.52 -3.89 -11.88
C SER A 412 32.50 -3.41 -10.44
N GLY A 413 33.43 -3.90 -9.62
CA GLY A 413 33.38 -3.71 -8.16
C GLY A 413 32.10 -4.32 -7.59
N ASN A 414 31.31 -3.53 -6.86
CA ASN A 414 30.02 -3.95 -6.31
C ASN A 414 28.82 -3.48 -7.17
N LYS A 415 29.06 -2.94 -8.37
CA LYS A 415 27.98 -2.48 -9.25
C LYS A 415 27.72 -3.50 -10.35
N ILE A 416 26.49 -3.98 -10.46
CA ILE A 416 26.03 -4.78 -11.58
C ILE A 416 25.43 -3.88 -12.65
N THR A 417 25.71 -4.21 -13.90
CA THR A 417 25.15 -3.56 -15.09
C THR A 417 24.45 -4.63 -15.91
N VAL A 418 23.14 -4.46 -16.12
CA VAL A 418 22.29 -5.39 -16.87
C VAL A 418 21.87 -4.71 -18.16
N THR A 419 22.01 -5.40 -19.30
CA THR A 419 21.56 -4.91 -20.61
C THR A 419 20.52 -5.88 -21.19
N GLY A 420 19.34 -5.36 -21.53
CA GLY A 420 18.30 -6.13 -22.22
C GLY A 420 18.63 -6.23 -23.70
N ASN A 421 18.84 -7.43 -24.21
CA ASN A 421 19.27 -7.70 -25.59
C ASN A 421 18.11 -8.15 -26.49
N ALA A 422 17.17 -8.93 -25.96
CA ALA A 422 16.00 -9.43 -26.69
C ALA A 422 14.81 -9.56 -25.74
N ALA A 423 13.59 -9.58 -26.29
CA ALA A 423 12.38 -9.75 -25.48
C ALA A 423 12.41 -11.09 -24.74
N GLY A 424 11.89 -11.08 -23.52
CA GLY A 424 11.75 -12.27 -22.70
C GLY A 424 12.16 -12.04 -21.27
N SER A 425 12.34 -13.13 -20.54
CA SER A 425 12.76 -13.11 -19.15
C SER A 425 14.08 -13.86 -18.98
N ALA A 426 14.98 -13.31 -18.17
CA ALA A 426 16.20 -13.98 -17.75
C ALA A 426 16.41 -13.76 -16.24
N THR A 427 16.65 -14.84 -15.51
CA THR A 427 17.10 -14.78 -14.12
C THR A 427 18.59 -14.48 -14.07
N ILE A 428 18.96 -13.45 -13.30
CA ILE A 428 20.35 -13.12 -12.97
C ILE A 428 20.66 -13.69 -11.59
N THR A 429 21.75 -14.45 -11.50
CA THR A 429 22.24 -15.05 -10.25
C THR A 429 23.49 -14.32 -9.79
N VAL A 430 23.46 -13.78 -8.57
CA VAL A 430 24.58 -13.10 -7.92
C VAL A 430 25.04 -13.95 -6.73
N THR A 431 26.30 -14.39 -6.76
CA THR A 431 26.91 -15.20 -5.70
C THR A 431 28.10 -14.47 -5.10
N ALA A 432 28.09 -14.25 -3.78
CA ALA A 432 29.18 -13.70 -3.01
C ALA A 432 29.86 -14.79 -2.18
N ARG A 433 31.19 -14.91 -2.29
CA ARG A 433 32.02 -15.93 -1.66
C ARG A 433 33.18 -15.32 -0.88
N LYS A 434 33.52 -15.89 0.27
CA LYS A 434 34.74 -15.52 1.00
C LYS A 434 35.31 -16.73 1.74
N SER A 435 36.62 -16.93 1.65
CA SER A 435 37.30 -18.01 2.39
C SER A 435 37.07 -17.87 3.89
N GLY A 436 36.68 -18.97 4.55
CA GLY A 436 36.29 -18.98 5.96
C GLY A 436 34.90 -18.42 6.25
N TYR A 437 34.09 -18.17 5.22
CA TYR A 437 32.67 -17.82 5.32
C TYR A 437 31.81 -18.82 4.53
N ASN A 438 30.54 -18.98 4.90
CA ASN A 438 29.56 -19.59 4.01
C ASN A 438 29.20 -18.62 2.87
N ASP A 439 29.07 -19.13 1.66
CA ASP A 439 28.65 -18.39 0.48
C ASP A 439 27.20 -17.89 0.60
N ARG A 440 26.86 -16.81 -0.11
CA ARG A 440 25.47 -16.34 -0.26
C ARG A 440 25.16 -16.10 -1.72
N THR A 441 24.00 -16.59 -2.14
CA THR A 441 23.48 -16.40 -3.50
C THR A 441 22.12 -15.71 -3.43
N ARG A 442 21.88 -14.75 -4.33
CA ARG A 442 20.56 -14.19 -4.61
C ARG A 442 20.29 -14.21 -6.11
N THR A 443 19.03 -14.31 -6.46
CA THR A 443 18.54 -14.22 -7.83
C THR A 443 17.59 -13.04 -7.95
N PHE A 444 17.51 -12.46 -9.14
CA PHE A 444 16.45 -11.53 -9.51
C PHE A 444 16.12 -11.71 -10.98
N THR A 445 14.87 -11.45 -11.35
CA THR A 445 14.37 -11.59 -12.71
C THR A 445 14.55 -10.28 -13.47
N VAL A 446 15.04 -10.39 -14.70
CA VAL A 446 15.09 -9.29 -15.66
C VAL A 446 14.07 -9.58 -16.76
N THR A 447 13.04 -8.74 -16.84
CA THR A 447 12.04 -8.77 -17.90
C THR A 447 12.38 -7.72 -18.94
N VAL A 448 12.55 -8.15 -20.19
CA VAL A 448 12.88 -7.27 -21.32
C VAL A 448 11.67 -7.18 -22.24
N ASN A 449 11.13 -5.97 -22.37
CA ASN A 449 9.94 -5.69 -23.16
C ASN A 449 10.29 -5.06 -24.51
N GLN A 450 9.61 -5.49 -25.58
CA GLN A 450 9.71 -4.84 -26.89
C GLN A 450 8.76 -3.65 -27.03
N VAL A 451 7.58 -3.74 -26.45
CA VAL A 451 6.57 -2.67 -26.45
C VAL A 451 6.96 -1.60 -25.44
N ARG A 452 6.98 -0.35 -25.89
CA ARG A 452 7.26 0.85 -25.09
C ARG A 452 5.98 1.51 -24.60
N SER A 453 4.99 1.67 -25.46
CA SER A 453 3.66 2.14 -25.10
C SER A 453 2.60 1.43 -25.95
N PHE A 454 1.41 1.30 -25.38
CA PHE A 454 0.19 0.86 -26.01
C PHE A 454 -0.90 1.84 -25.57
N GLU A 455 -1.47 2.57 -26.51
CA GLU A 455 -2.46 3.62 -26.26
C GLU A 455 -3.72 3.31 -27.07
N THR A 456 -4.89 3.52 -26.46
CA THR A 456 -6.19 3.39 -27.12
C THR A 456 -6.80 4.78 -27.30
N GLY A 457 -7.31 5.08 -28.49
CA GLY A 457 -8.03 6.32 -28.77
C GLY A 457 -9.54 6.19 -28.54
N ASP A 458 -10.17 7.26 -28.06
CA ASP A 458 -11.64 7.38 -27.95
C ASP A 458 -12.34 7.56 -29.32
N GLU A 459 -11.56 7.82 -30.37
CA GLU A 459 -12.07 7.98 -31.73
C GLU A 459 -12.56 6.63 -32.29
N ARG A 460 -13.87 6.39 -32.13
CA ARG A 460 -14.58 5.29 -32.77
C ARG A 460 -14.77 5.56 -34.26
N LEU A 461 -13.82 5.13 -35.07
CA LEU A 461 -13.91 5.18 -36.52
C LEU A 461 -14.88 4.11 -37.08
N SER A 462 -15.00 2.96 -36.40
CA SER A 462 -15.92 1.86 -36.76
C SER A 462 -16.57 1.23 -35.52
N PRO A 463 -17.87 0.87 -35.52
CA PRO A 463 -18.50 0.17 -34.40
C PRO A 463 -17.85 -1.18 -34.08
N GLY A 464 -17.51 -1.42 -32.81
CA GLY A 464 -16.90 -2.67 -32.32
C GLY A 464 -15.38 -2.77 -32.46
N ASN A 465 -14.74 -1.68 -32.92
CA ASN A 465 -13.29 -1.55 -33.01
C ASN A 465 -12.78 -0.37 -32.19
N THR A 466 -11.54 -0.52 -31.71
CA THR A 466 -10.78 0.48 -30.97
C THR A 466 -9.52 0.84 -31.77
N VAL A 467 -9.19 2.13 -31.85
CA VAL A 467 -7.93 2.61 -32.42
C VAL A 467 -6.81 2.36 -31.43
N VAL A 468 -5.73 1.72 -31.88
CA VAL A 468 -4.55 1.44 -31.07
C VAL A 468 -3.31 2.08 -31.67
N VAL A 469 -2.47 2.63 -30.79
CA VAL A 469 -1.14 3.14 -31.11
C VAL A 469 -0.09 2.38 -30.29
N VAL A 470 0.89 1.80 -30.97
CA VAL A 470 1.95 1.01 -30.33
C VAL A 470 3.31 1.58 -30.70
N THR A 471 4.14 1.85 -29.69
CA THR A 471 5.55 2.21 -29.89
C THR A 471 6.47 1.10 -29.37
N LEU A 472 7.63 0.93 -30.00
CA LEU A 472 8.62 -0.09 -29.63
C LEU A 472 9.86 0.54 -28.99
N TRP A 473 10.57 -0.22 -28.16
CA TRP A 473 11.88 0.17 -27.61
C TRP A 473 13.01 0.07 -28.65
N HIS A 474 12.78 -0.59 -29.78
CA HIS A 474 13.74 -0.72 -30.88
C HIS A 474 14.12 0.62 -31.49
N SER A 475 15.39 0.80 -31.83
CA SER A 475 15.89 2.01 -32.52
C SER A 475 15.49 2.07 -33.99
N ASP A 476 15.15 0.92 -34.59
CA ASP A 476 14.75 0.71 -35.98
C ASP A 476 13.35 0.07 -36.10
N PRO A 477 12.29 0.69 -35.51
CA PRO A 477 10.97 0.07 -35.45
C PRO A 477 10.38 -0.24 -36.83
N GLN A 478 10.79 0.45 -37.92
CA GLN A 478 10.35 0.14 -39.29
C GLN A 478 10.65 -1.30 -39.76
N ASN A 479 11.61 -1.98 -39.12
CA ASN A 479 12.00 -3.36 -39.44
C ASN A 479 11.14 -4.41 -38.72
N TYR A 480 10.08 -3.99 -38.04
CA TYR A 480 9.21 -4.86 -37.28
C TYR A 480 7.79 -4.87 -37.84
N GLU A 481 7.12 -5.99 -37.65
CA GLU A 481 5.68 -6.15 -37.81
C GLU A 481 5.06 -6.19 -36.41
N VAL A 482 4.04 -5.37 -36.19
CA VAL A 482 3.27 -5.33 -34.94
C VAL A 482 1.85 -5.77 -35.25
N VAL A 483 1.40 -6.79 -34.54
CA VAL A 483 0.06 -7.36 -34.65
C VAL A 483 -0.61 -7.28 -33.28
N VAL A 484 -1.87 -6.86 -33.24
CA VAL A 484 -2.68 -6.88 -32.01
C VAL A 484 -3.82 -7.86 -32.23
N GLY A 485 -3.83 -8.93 -31.44
CA GLY A 485 -4.71 -10.08 -31.65
C GLY A 485 -4.38 -10.76 -32.98
N SER A 486 -5.25 -10.56 -33.97
CA SER A 486 -5.06 -11.02 -35.36
C SER A 486 -4.83 -9.88 -36.36
N THR A 487 -4.82 -8.63 -35.92
CA THR A 487 -4.82 -7.44 -36.81
C THR A 487 -3.42 -6.83 -36.91
N PRO A 488 -2.79 -6.81 -38.10
CA PRO A 488 -1.51 -6.13 -38.29
C PRO A 488 -1.69 -4.60 -38.30
N LEU A 489 -0.80 -3.90 -37.61
CA LEU A 489 -0.81 -2.44 -37.54
C LEU A 489 0.06 -1.82 -38.65
N ARG A 490 -0.32 -0.62 -39.08
CA ARG A 490 0.43 0.17 -40.06
C ARG A 490 1.52 0.98 -39.36
N TYR A 491 2.75 0.88 -39.85
CA TYR A 491 3.84 1.72 -39.37
C TYR A 491 3.72 3.16 -39.93
N LEU A 492 3.81 4.15 -39.04
CA LEU A 492 3.85 5.59 -39.34
C LEU A 492 5.28 6.09 -39.12
N SER A 493 5.98 6.43 -40.21
CA SER A 493 7.40 6.83 -40.17
C SER A 493 7.67 8.09 -39.36
N ASP A 494 6.75 9.06 -39.44
CA ASP A 494 6.93 10.39 -38.86
C ASP A 494 6.85 10.34 -37.33
N GLU A 495 6.03 9.44 -36.79
CA GLU A 495 5.81 9.23 -35.36
C GLU A 495 6.65 8.08 -34.79
N LYS A 496 7.26 7.26 -35.66
CA LYS A 496 7.91 5.98 -35.32
C LYS A 496 7.00 5.05 -34.51
N ALA A 497 5.71 5.05 -34.84
CA ALA A 497 4.66 4.31 -34.15
C ALA A 497 3.91 3.37 -35.11
N PHE A 498 3.18 2.41 -34.54
CA PHE A 498 2.29 1.52 -35.26
C PHE A 498 0.85 1.86 -34.92
N PHE A 499 0.02 2.05 -35.93
CA PHE A 499 -1.34 2.53 -35.81
C PHE A 499 -2.31 1.58 -36.52
N GLY A 500 -3.47 1.32 -35.93
CA GLY A 500 -4.57 0.62 -36.61
C GLY A 500 -5.83 0.51 -35.77
N GLU A 501 -6.94 0.14 -36.41
CA GLU A 501 -8.18 -0.25 -35.74
C GLU A 501 -8.17 -1.76 -35.49
N VAL A 502 -8.51 -2.17 -34.28
CA VAL A 502 -8.58 -3.59 -33.90
C VAL A 502 -9.90 -3.89 -33.18
N PRO A 503 -10.41 -5.13 -33.22
CA PRO A 503 -11.61 -5.48 -32.46
C PRO A 503 -11.48 -5.12 -30.98
N ASP A 504 -12.55 -4.62 -30.36
CA ASP A 504 -12.53 -4.19 -28.95
C ASP A 504 -12.01 -5.28 -28.00
N ALA A 505 -12.30 -6.54 -28.30
CA ALA A 505 -11.83 -7.70 -27.53
C ALA A 505 -10.31 -7.94 -27.63
N ASP A 506 -9.67 -7.49 -28.71
CA ASP A 506 -8.25 -7.67 -28.97
C ASP A 506 -7.40 -6.48 -28.50
N ALA A 507 -8.01 -5.31 -28.21
CA ALA A 507 -7.38 -4.03 -27.89
C ALA A 507 -6.69 -4.01 -26.50
N SER A 508 -5.69 -4.86 -26.31
CA SER A 508 -4.90 -4.97 -25.08
C SER A 508 -3.41 -5.09 -25.39
N ALA A 509 -2.58 -4.46 -24.55
CA ALA A 509 -1.12 -4.58 -24.62
C ALA A 509 -0.64 -6.04 -24.57
N GLY A 510 -1.35 -6.92 -23.84
CA GLY A 510 -1.03 -8.35 -23.75
C GLY A 510 -1.25 -9.12 -25.05
N ASN A 511 -2.02 -8.57 -25.98
CA ASN A 511 -2.28 -9.16 -27.30
C ASN A 511 -1.33 -8.65 -28.38
N VAL A 512 -0.39 -7.76 -28.03
CA VAL A 512 0.60 -7.24 -28.97
C VAL A 512 1.67 -8.30 -29.23
N ARG A 513 1.83 -8.68 -30.49
CA ARG A 513 2.91 -9.53 -30.99
C ARG A 513 3.81 -8.70 -31.89
N VAL A 514 5.10 -8.74 -31.61
CA VAL A 514 6.12 -8.00 -32.34
C VAL A 514 7.09 -8.99 -32.97
N ASN A 515 7.17 -8.98 -34.29
CA ASN A 515 8.05 -9.87 -35.06
C ASN A 515 8.99 -9.04 -35.91
N ARG A 516 10.25 -9.49 -36.04
CA ARG A 516 11.18 -8.87 -36.98
C ARG A 516 10.82 -9.29 -38.41
N ARG A 517 10.79 -8.34 -39.35
CA ARG A 517 10.54 -8.58 -40.77
C ARG A 517 11.70 -9.28 -41.46
#